data_AF-A0A382DJP0-F1
#
_entry.id   AF-A0A382DJP0-F1
#
_cell.length_a   1.000
_cell.length_b   1.000
_cell.length_c   1.000
_cell.angle_alpha   90.00
_cell.angle_beta   90.00
_cell.angle_gamma   90.00
#
_symmetry.space_group_name_H-M   'P 1'
#
loop_
_entity.id
_entity.type
_entity.pdbx_description
1 polymer ?
#
loop_
_entity_poly.entity_id
_entity_poly.type
_entity_poly.pdbx_seq_one_letter_code
_entity_poly.pdbx_strand_id
1 'polypeptide(L)'
;MARDLAIDLGTANTLVYMRGEGVVLAEPSVLALNKRTNEVLAMGRDAWQMIGRTPSHIVAVRPLRKGAITDFEVTQRMVRLLLERVGVSRFNRPKVLICVPSAITAVERRAVTEAARRSGAADAQLIEQPLAAAIGADLPISEPVGNMVVDIGGG
;
A
#
# COMPACT_ATOMS: atom_id res chain seq x y z
N MET A 1 20.88 9.48 6.34
CA MET A 1 19.93 9.74 5.24
C MET A 1 18.74 8.81 5.40
N ALA A 2 17.54 9.29 5.10
CA ALA A 2 16.36 8.44 5.02
C ALA A 2 16.55 7.40 3.90
N ARG A 3 16.25 6.13 4.17
CA ARG A 3 16.28 5.08 3.13
C ARG A 3 14.96 5.13 2.35
N ASP A 4 15.06 5.07 1.02
CA ASP A 4 13.88 5.05 0.17
C ASP A 4 13.02 3.80 0.43
N LEU A 5 11.71 3.96 0.28
CA LEU A 5 10.72 2.92 0.52
C LEU A 5 9.98 2.57 -0.77
N ALA A 6 9.59 1.30 -0.91
CA ALA A 6 8.59 0.87 -1.87
C ALA A 6 7.42 0.19 -1.14
N ILE A 7 6.19 0.48 -1.55
CA ILE A 7 4.97 -0.09 -0.96
C ILE A 7 4.22 -0.83 -2.06
N ASP A 8 3.93 -2.11 -1.84
CA ASP A 8 2.98 -2.87 -2.64
C ASP A 8 1.64 -2.92 -1.91
N LEU A 9 0.63 -2.21 -2.43
CA LEU A 9 -0.72 -2.18 -1.89
C LEU A 9 -1.58 -3.27 -2.54
N GLY A 10 -1.38 -4.53 -2.16
CA GLY A 10 -2.16 -5.64 -2.70
C GLY A 10 -3.57 -5.75 -2.10
N THR A 11 -4.47 -6.49 -2.79
CA THR A 11 -5.85 -6.73 -2.32
C THR A 11 -5.91 -7.56 -1.03
N ALA A 12 -4.96 -8.49 -0.86
CA ALA A 12 -4.91 -9.40 0.29
C ALA A 12 -3.83 -9.02 1.29
N ASN A 13 -2.63 -8.66 0.81
CA ASN A 13 -1.48 -8.32 1.63
C ASN A 13 -0.84 -7.04 1.12
N THR A 14 -0.19 -6.33 2.04
CA THR A 14 0.62 -5.16 1.76
C THR A 14 2.04 -5.41 2.23
N LEU A 15 2.99 -5.04 1.37
CA LEU A 15 4.41 -5.17 1.62
C LEU A 15 5.06 -3.79 1.66
N VAL A 16 6.03 -3.59 2.55
CA VAL A 16 6.93 -2.44 2.51
C VAL A 16 8.35 -2.95 2.37
N TYR A 17 9.03 -2.49 1.32
CA TYR A 17 10.44 -2.73 1.04
C TYR A 17 11.25 -1.48 1.36
N MET A 18 12.37 -1.65 2.05
CA MET A 18 13.32 -0.58 2.34
C MET A 18 14.62 -0.82 1.58
N ARG A 19 15.07 0.22 0.85
CA ARG A 19 16.28 0.13 0.02
C ARG A 19 17.50 -0.23 0.88
N GLY A 20 18.14 -1.35 0.51
CA GLY A 20 19.33 -1.88 1.19
C GLY A 20 19.03 -2.78 2.40
N GLU A 21 17.76 -3.00 2.75
CA GLU A 21 17.37 -3.86 3.87
C GLU A 21 16.45 -5.01 3.42
N GLY A 22 15.62 -4.80 2.41
CA GLY A 22 14.67 -5.80 1.94
C GLY A 22 13.24 -5.50 2.35
N VAL A 23 12.40 -6.54 2.43
CA VAL A 23 11.02 -6.43 2.92
C VAL A 23 11.05 -6.27 4.44
N VAL A 24 10.61 -5.10 4.92
CA VAL A 24 10.59 -4.74 6.35
C VAL A 24 9.21 -4.87 6.99
N LEU A 25 8.15 -4.96 6.17
CA LEU A 25 6.78 -5.16 6.63
C LEU A 25 6.01 -6.02 5.64
N ALA A 26 5.26 -7.00 6.14
CA ALA A 26 4.34 -7.82 5.37
C ALA A 26 3.07 -8.09 6.21
N GLU A 27 1.97 -7.43 5.86
CA GLU A 27 0.74 -7.41 6.66
C GLU A 27 -0.51 -7.63 5.78
N PRO A 28 -1.57 -8.27 6.30
CA PRO A 28 -2.87 -8.28 5.62
C PRO A 28 -3.36 -6.87 5.26
N SER A 29 -3.95 -6.70 4.08
CA SER A 29 -4.50 -5.41 3.61
C SER A 29 -5.85 -5.10 4.23
N VAL A 30 -5.88 -4.91 5.56
CA VAL A 30 -7.10 -4.71 6.33
C VAL A 30 -6.90 -3.69 7.44
N LEU A 31 -7.93 -2.87 7.65
CA LEU A 31 -8.05 -1.95 8.77
C LEU A 31 -9.30 -2.31 9.58
N ALA A 32 -9.19 -2.25 10.91
CA ALA A 32 -10.35 -2.32 11.80
C ALA A 32 -10.79 -0.89 12.13
N LEU A 33 -12.03 -0.54 11.78
CA LEU A 33 -12.61 0.78 12.03
C LEU A 33 -13.75 0.69 13.03
N ASN A 34 -13.82 1.66 13.94
CA ASN A 34 -15.03 1.93 14.68
C ASN A 34 -15.98 2.78 13.82
N LYS A 35 -17.10 2.20 13.35
CA LYS A 35 -18.09 2.90 12.50
C LYS A 35 -18.77 4.09 13.17
N ARG A 36 -18.75 4.19 14.51
CA ARG A 36 -19.38 5.31 15.22
C ARG A 36 -18.47 6.54 15.24
N THR A 37 -17.17 6.33 15.37
CA THR A 37 -16.17 7.41 15.50
C THR A 37 -15.32 7.60 14.25
N ASN A 38 -15.40 6.68 13.29
CA ASN A 38 -14.47 6.53 12.18
C ASN A 38 -13.00 6.39 12.61
N GLU A 39 -12.73 5.96 13.84
CA GLU A 39 -11.37 5.74 14.33
C GLU A 39 -10.80 4.42 13.79
N VAL A 40 -9.51 4.44 13.43
CA VAL A 40 -8.76 3.22 13.11
C VAL A 40 -8.29 2.59 14.43
N LEU A 41 -8.76 1.38 14.71
CA LEU A 41 -8.43 0.64 15.92
C LEU A 41 -7.19 -0.26 15.74
N ALA A 42 -7.02 -0.81 14.54
CA ALA A 42 -5.90 -1.70 14.21
C ALA A 42 -5.68 -1.76 12.69
N MET A 43 -4.51 -2.27 12.27
CA MET A 43 -4.19 -2.62 10.88
C MET A 43 -3.55 -3.99 10.79
N GLY A 44 -3.53 -4.58 9.61
CA GLY A 44 -2.76 -5.80 9.36
C GLY A 44 -3.30 -6.98 10.15
N ARG A 45 -2.39 -7.75 10.73
CA ARG A 45 -2.72 -8.98 11.45
C ARG A 45 -3.65 -8.73 12.65
N ASP A 46 -3.49 -7.62 13.35
CA ASP A 46 -4.34 -7.28 14.50
C ASP A 46 -5.77 -6.99 14.05
N ALA A 47 -5.94 -6.22 12.98
CA ALA A 47 -7.26 -5.99 12.37
C ALA A 47 -7.86 -7.26 11.77
N TRP A 48 -7.03 -8.15 11.22
CA TRP A 48 -7.48 -9.43 10.69
C TRP A 48 -8.07 -10.33 11.78
N GLN A 49 -7.43 -10.39 12.95
CA GLN A 49 -7.89 -11.19 14.09
C GLN A 49 -9.21 -10.67 14.67
N MET A 50 -9.58 -9.42 14.43
CA MET A 50 -10.85 -8.83 14.85
C MET A 50 -12.04 -9.28 13.99
N ILE A 51 -11.80 -9.81 12.78
CA ILE A 51 -12.88 -10.21 11.86
C ILE A 51 -13.78 -11.27 12.51
N GLY A 52 -15.07 -10.94 12.63
CA GLY A 52 -16.08 -11.83 13.21
C GLY A 52 -15.96 -12.04 14.73
N ARG A 53 -15.05 -11.32 15.40
CA ARG A 53 -14.78 -11.44 16.84
C ARG A 53 -15.01 -10.16 17.63
N THR A 54 -15.42 -9.08 16.96
CA THR A 54 -15.69 -7.78 17.57
C THR A 54 -17.18 -7.40 17.48
N PRO A 55 -17.67 -6.48 18.33
CA PRO A 55 -19.02 -5.94 18.22
C PRO A 55 -19.34 -5.38 16.83
N SER A 56 -20.62 -5.32 16.47
CA SER A 56 -21.09 -4.94 15.13
C SER A 56 -20.69 -3.54 14.65
N HIS A 57 -20.33 -2.64 15.56
CA HIS A 57 -19.85 -1.30 15.22
C HIS A 57 -18.35 -1.26 14.89
N ILE A 58 -17.61 -2.34 15.12
CA ILE A 58 -16.23 -2.51 14.66
C ILE A 58 -16.26 -3.33 13.38
N VAL A 59 -15.75 -2.75 12.30
CA VAL A 59 -15.75 -3.39 10.98
C VAL A 59 -14.34 -3.51 10.44
N ALA A 60 -14.06 -4.64 9.80
CA ALA A 60 -12.89 -4.79 8.97
C ALA A 60 -13.17 -4.21 7.58
N VAL A 61 -12.34 -3.29 7.13
CA VAL A 61 -12.38 -2.71 5.79
C VAL A 61 -11.09 -3.01 5.06
N ARG A 62 -11.18 -3.15 3.74
CA ARG A 62 -10.01 -3.31 2.86
C ARG A 62 -9.93 -2.10 1.93
N PRO A 63 -8.74 -1.49 1.77
CA PRO A 63 -8.58 -0.35 0.87
C PRO A 63 -8.72 -0.75 -0.60
N LEU A 64 -8.34 -1.98 -0.93
CA LEU A 64 -8.41 -2.54 -2.26
C LEU A 64 -9.38 -3.71 -2.35
N ARG A 65 -10.05 -3.82 -3.51
CA ARG A 65 -10.88 -4.95 -3.90
C ARG A 65 -10.69 -5.23 -5.38
N LYS A 66 -10.47 -6.48 -5.75
CA LYS A 66 -10.26 -6.91 -7.15
C LYS A 66 -9.19 -6.10 -7.89
N GLY A 67 -8.08 -5.81 -7.20
CA GLY A 67 -7.01 -4.99 -7.78
C GLY A 67 -7.43 -3.57 -8.12
N ALA A 68 -8.40 -3.00 -7.41
CA ALA A 68 -8.77 -1.59 -7.54
C ALA A 68 -8.89 -0.97 -6.15
N ILE A 69 -8.54 0.32 -6.04
CA ILE A 69 -8.77 1.08 -4.82
C ILE A 69 -10.28 1.34 -4.73
N THR A 70 -10.93 0.75 -3.73
CA THR A 70 -12.39 0.91 -3.55
C THR A 70 -12.75 1.95 -2.52
N ASP A 71 -11.83 2.29 -1.63
CA ASP A 71 -12.01 3.32 -0.61
C ASP A 71 -10.71 4.12 -0.46
N PHE A 72 -10.74 5.35 -0.97
CA PHE A 72 -9.58 6.24 -0.96
C PHE A 72 -9.23 6.67 0.44
N GLU A 73 -10.19 7.04 1.27
CA GLU A 73 -9.91 7.52 2.63
C GLU A 73 -9.26 6.42 3.47
N VAL A 74 -9.76 5.18 3.37
CA VAL A 74 -9.17 3.99 3.99
C VAL A 74 -7.75 3.75 3.45
N THR A 75 -7.54 3.89 2.14
CA THR A 75 -6.20 3.75 1.52
C THR A 75 -5.21 4.78 2.06
N GLN A 76 -5.60 6.05 2.14
CA GLN A 76 -4.75 7.12 2.65
C GLN A 76 -4.36 6.87 4.12
N ARG A 77 -5.32 6.43 4.95
CA ARG A 77 -5.07 6.06 6.35
C ARG A 77 -4.14 4.86 6.45
N MET A 78 -4.30 3.85 5.59
CA MET A 78 -3.43 2.68 5.57
C MET A 78 -1.99 3.07 5.19
N VAL A 79 -1.80 3.83 4.11
CA VAL A 79 -0.48 4.33 3.69
C VAL A 79 0.20 5.10 4.83
N ARG A 80 -0.55 5.97 5.51
CA ARG A 80 -0.04 6.71 6.67
C ARG A 80 0.48 5.78 7.77
N LEU A 81 -0.34 4.82 8.19
CA LEU A 81 0.00 3.90 9.26
C LEU A 81 1.19 3.00 8.90
N LEU A 82 1.31 2.59 7.63
CA LEU A 82 2.48 1.83 7.15
C LEU A 82 3.76 2.63 7.30
N LEU A 83 3.75 3.88 6.84
CA LEU A 83 4.91 4.78 6.92
C LEU A 83 5.30 5.07 8.37
N GLU A 84 4.32 5.35 9.23
CA GLU A 84 4.55 5.51 10.68
C GLU A 84 5.16 4.24 11.30
N ARG A 85 4.65 3.06 10.93
CA ARG A 85 5.10 1.77 11.47
C ARG A 85 6.52 1.37 11.05
N VAL A 86 6.99 1.85 9.89
CA VAL A 86 8.39 1.65 9.45
C VAL A 86 9.31 2.81 9.83
N GLY A 87 8.88 3.70 10.73
CA GLY A 87 9.73 4.73 11.33
C GLY A 87 9.90 6.01 10.48
N VAL A 88 8.98 6.28 9.56
CA VAL A 88 8.93 7.58 8.88
C VAL A 88 8.50 8.66 9.87
N SER A 89 9.24 9.76 9.89
CA SER A 89 8.99 10.87 10.82
C SER A 89 9.39 12.21 10.20
N ARG A 90 9.12 13.31 10.91
CA ARG A 90 9.50 14.66 10.44
C ARG A 90 11.00 14.82 10.21
N PHE A 91 11.84 14.06 10.92
CA PHE A 91 13.30 14.08 10.78
C PHE A 91 13.82 13.06 9.75
N ASN A 92 12.98 12.10 9.37
CA ASN A 92 13.33 11.00 8.48
C ASN A 92 12.27 10.89 7.37
N ARG A 93 12.46 11.66 6.30
CA ARG A 93 11.50 11.80 5.19
C ARG A 93 12.02 11.07 3.94
N PRO A 94 11.67 9.80 3.71
CA PRO A 94 12.15 9.04 2.55
C PRO A 94 11.41 9.44 1.27
N LYS A 95 11.97 9.08 0.11
CA LYS A 95 11.17 8.98 -1.12
C LYS A 95 10.42 7.65 -1.09
N VAL A 96 9.16 7.66 -1.54
CA VAL A 96 8.30 6.48 -1.53
C VAL A 96 7.85 6.15 -2.95
N LEU A 97 8.03 4.91 -3.36
CA LEU A 97 7.45 4.35 -4.59
C LEU A 97 6.24 3.49 -4.20
N ILE A 98 5.08 3.69 -4.82
CA ILE A 98 3.87 2.92 -4.50
C ILE A 98 3.42 2.16 -5.74
N CYS A 99 3.28 0.85 -5.59
CA CYS A 99 2.72 -0.02 -6.59
C CYS A 99 1.21 0.17 -6.64
N VAL A 100 0.68 0.46 -7.83
CA VAL A 100 -0.76 0.66 -8.06
C VAL A 100 -1.23 -0.18 -9.23
N PRO A 101 -2.50 -0.60 -9.24
CA PRO A 101 -3.09 -1.29 -10.39
C PRO A 101 -3.04 -0.42 -11.65
N SER A 102 -2.91 -1.03 -12.84
CA SER A 102 -2.87 -0.28 -14.11
C SER A 102 -4.12 0.55 -14.40
N ALA A 103 -5.28 0.13 -13.87
CA ALA A 103 -6.56 0.79 -14.11
C ALA A 103 -6.83 2.03 -13.23
N ILE A 104 -5.83 2.57 -12.53
CA ILE A 104 -5.99 3.72 -11.63
C ILE A 104 -6.17 5.05 -12.40
N THR A 105 -7.19 5.83 -12.04
CA THR A 105 -7.48 7.11 -12.70
C THR A 105 -6.56 8.24 -12.21
N ALA A 106 -6.48 9.36 -12.94
CA ALA A 106 -5.62 10.49 -12.58
C ALA A 106 -5.95 11.10 -11.21
N VAL A 107 -7.24 11.13 -10.83
CA VAL A 107 -7.69 11.64 -9.52
C VAL A 107 -7.19 10.73 -8.40
N GLU A 108 -7.30 9.43 -8.60
CA GLU A 108 -6.88 8.40 -7.65
C GLU A 108 -5.36 8.38 -7.47
N ARG A 109 -4.61 8.47 -8.59
CA ARG A 109 -3.15 8.63 -8.57
C ARG A 109 -2.72 9.84 -7.73
N ARG A 110 -3.37 10.99 -7.92
CA ARG A 110 -3.08 12.20 -7.14
C ARG A 110 -3.36 12.00 -5.65
N ALA A 111 -4.48 11.37 -5.30
CA ALA A 111 -4.89 11.17 -3.92
C ALA A 111 -3.92 10.26 -3.14
N VAL A 112 -3.43 9.18 -3.76
CA VAL A 112 -2.46 8.26 -3.14
C VAL A 112 -1.11 8.96 -2.93
N THR A 113 -0.60 9.65 -3.95
CA THR A 113 0.65 10.42 -3.88
C THR A 113 0.60 11.49 -2.79
N GLU A 114 -0.52 12.22 -2.70
CA GLU A 114 -0.71 13.25 -1.67
C GLU A 114 -0.76 12.65 -0.26
N ALA A 115 -1.39 11.48 -0.09
CA ALA A 115 -1.43 10.81 1.20
C ALA A 115 -0.05 10.36 1.69
N ALA A 116 0.77 9.81 0.79
CA ALA A 116 2.15 9.45 1.13
C ALA A 116 2.96 10.69 1.56
N ARG A 117 2.85 11.80 0.83
CA ARG A 117 3.51 13.07 1.18
C ARG A 117 3.04 13.63 2.52
N ARG A 118 1.72 13.66 2.77
CA ARG A 118 1.15 14.09 4.05
C ARG A 118 1.56 13.21 5.22
N SER A 119 1.89 11.95 4.95
CA SER A 119 2.36 10.98 5.93
C SER A 119 3.87 11.05 6.21
N GLY A 120 4.56 12.07 5.68
CA GLY A 120 5.95 12.34 6.00
C GLY A 120 6.95 12.00 4.89
N ALA A 121 6.51 11.40 3.77
CA ALA A 121 7.39 11.21 2.61
C ALA A 121 7.95 12.56 2.12
N ALA A 122 9.20 12.56 1.66
CA ALA A 122 9.80 13.71 0.97
C ALA A 122 9.24 13.85 -0.45
N ASP A 123 9.05 12.72 -1.12
CA ASP A 123 8.37 12.63 -2.41
C ASP A 123 7.67 11.27 -2.54
N ALA A 124 6.69 11.19 -3.42
CA ALA A 124 5.94 9.98 -3.71
C ALA A 124 5.75 9.81 -5.21
N GLN A 125 6.05 8.61 -5.71
CA GLN A 125 5.88 8.22 -7.10
C GLN A 125 5.08 6.93 -7.17
N LEU A 126 4.41 6.72 -8.30
CA LEU A 126 3.60 5.52 -8.54
C LEU A 126 4.25 4.70 -9.66
N ILE A 127 4.21 3.38 -9.50
CA ILE A 127 4.57 2.41 -10.53
C ILE A 127 3.41 1.45 -10.75
N GLU A 128 3.19 1.05 -11.99
CA GLU A 128 2.16 0.06 -12.28
C GLU A 128 2.59 -1.33 -11.81
N GLN A 129 1.67 -2.04 -11.17
CA GLN A 129 1.87 -3.39 -10.67
C GLN A 129 2.46 -4.37 -11.71
N PRO A 130 1.95 -4.49 -12.95
CA PRO A 130 2.57 -5.40 -13.93
C PRO A 130 4.01 -5.00 -14.29
N LEU A 131 4.33 -3.71 -14.28
CA LEU A 131 5.69 -3.24 -14.56
C LEU A 131 6.63 -3.57 -13.38
N ALA A 132 6.18 -3.35 -12.15
CA ALA A 132 6.93 -3.72 -10.95
C ALA A 132 7.14 -5.24 -10.87
N ALA A 133 6.12 -6.04 -11.21
CA ALA A 133 6.22 -7.49 -11.29
C ALA A 133 7.22 -7.95 -12.35
N ALA A 134 7.20 -7.33 -13.54
CA ALA A 134 8.18 -7.61 -14.60
C ALA A 134 9.62 -7.31 -14.15
N ILE A 135 9.84 -6.17 -13.49
CA ILE A 135 11.15 -5.80 -12.91
C ILE A 135 11.57 -6.82 -11.84
N GLY A 136 10.65 -7.17 -10.94
CA GLY A 136 10.92 -8.14 -9.88
C GLY A 136 11.19 -9.56 -10.39
N ALA A 137 10.70 -9.90 -11.58
CA ALA A 137 10.95 -11.16 -12.27
C ALA A 137 12.17 -11.12 -13.21
N ASP A 138 12.94 -10.03 -13.19
CA ASP A 138 14.14 -9.84 -14.02
C ASP A 138 13.87 -9.91 -15.53
N LEU A 139 12.68 -9.45 -15.96
CA LEU A 139 12.34 -9.38 -17.37
C LEU A 139 13.00 -8.17 -18.04
N PRO A 140 13.44 -8.27 -19.32
CA PRO A 140 14.12 -7.20 -20.04
C PRO A 140 13.14 -6.11 -20.52
N ILE A 141 12.61 -5.32 -19.58
CA ILE A 141 11.58 -4.29 -19.86
C ILE A 141 12.09 -3.08 -20.68
N SER A 142 13.42 -2.91 -20.78
CA SER A 142 14.05 -1.83 -21.55
C SER A 142 14.42 -2.22 -22.98
N GLU A 143 14.26 -3.50 -23.33
CA GLU A 143 14.59 -4.02 -24.66
C GLU A 143 13.37 -3.97 -25.59
N PRO A 144 13.55 -3.93 -26.92
CA PRO A 144 12.45 -3.94 -27.88
C PRO A 144 11.85 -5.34 -28.05
N VAL A 145 11.49 -5.98 -26.94
CA VAL A 145 10.92 -7.34 -26.87
C VAL A 145 9.58 -7.31 -26.14
N GLY A 146 8.65 -8.17 -26.57
CA GLY A 146 7.36 -8.32 -25.90
C GLY A 146 7.49 -9.18 -24.65
N ASN A 147 7.07 -8.65 -23.50
CA ASN A 147 6.97 -9.39 -22.25
C ASN A 147 5.49 -9.54 -21.86
N MET A 148 5.05 -10.77 -21.58
CA MET A 148 3.73 -11.04 -21.04
C MET A 148 3.86 -11.42 -19.56
N VAL A 149 3.19 -10.67 -18.68
CA VAL A 149 3.15 -10.92 -17.25
C VAL A 149 1.73 -11.27 -16.84
N VAL A 150 1.58 -12.36 -16.10
CA VAL A 150 0.31 -12.76 -15.48
C VAL A 150 0.51 -12.74 -13.98
N ASP A 151 0.03 -11.68 -13.34
CA ASP A 151 0.08 -11.49 -11.89
C ASP A 151 -1.26 -11.91 -11.27
N ILE A 152 -1.25 -12.98 -10.47
CA ILE A 152 -2.43 -13.56 -9.83
C ILE A 152 -2.36 -13.26 -8.32
N GLY A 153 -3.08 -12.20 -7.93
CA GLY A 153 -3.23 -11.80 -6.54
C GLY A 153 -4.45 -12.40 -5.85
N GLY A 154 -4.74 -11.93 -4.63
CA GLY A 154 -5.91 -12.37 -3.86
C GLY A 154 -7.24 -11.70 -4.23
N GLY A 155 -7.31 -10.95 -5.33
CA GLY A 155 -8.43 -10.11 -5.73
C GLY A 155 -8.82 -10.32 -7.19
#